data_AF-A0A2X4W3U6-F1
#
_entry.id   AF-A0A2X4W3U6-F1
#
_cell.length_a   1.000
_cell.length_b   1.000
_cell.length_c   1.000
_cell.angle_alpha   90.00
_cell.angle_beta   90.00
_cell.angle_gamma   90.00
#
_symmetry.space_group_name_H-M   'P 1'
#
loop_
_entity.id
_entity.type
_entity.pdbx_description
1 polymer ?
#
loop_
_entity_poly.entity_id
_entity_poly.type
_entity_poly.pdbx_seq_one_letter_code
_entity_poly.pdbx_strand_id
1 'polypeptide(L)'
;MRFNAGHTHEKFRDIARAMGEKVEELSLEEARNAAVEAVFTLNRDVGIPLHLRDVGVRKEDIPALAQAAFDDVCTGGNPREASISDIIELYYTAW
;
A
#
# COMPACT_ATOMS: atom_id res chain seq x y z
N MET A 1 -0.69 -1.15 -0.59
CA MET A 1 -0.95 -2.03 -1.75
C MET A 1 0.21 -2.98 -2.07
N ARG A 2 1.45 -2.50 -2.33
CA ARG A 2 2.60 -3.37 -2.69
C ARG A 2 2.78 -4.60 -1.77
N PHE A 3 2.73 -4.40 -0.44
CA PHE A 3 2.81 -5.48 0.56
C PHE A 3 1.83 -6.64 0.34
N ASN A 4 0.62 -6.32 -0.10
CA ASN A 4 -0.48 -7.27 -0.28
C ASN A 4 -0.53 -7.90 -1.67
N ALA A 5 0.24 -7.41 -2.65
CA ALA A 5 0.05 -7.76 -4.07
C ALA A 5 0.08 -9.28 -4.33
N GLY A 6 0.92 -10.02 -3.61
CA GLY A 6 0.99 -11.49 -3.72
C GLY A 6 -0.25 -12.24 -3.23
N HIS A 7 -1.10 -11.60 -2.40
CA HIS A 7 -2.23 -12.23 -1.70
C HIS A 7 -3.59 -11.79 -2.26
N THR A 8 -3.61 -11.12 -3.41
CA THR A 8 -4.83 -10.50 -3.97
C THR A 8 -5.36 -11.19 -5.23
N HIS A 9 -4.75 -12.30 -5.65
CA HIS A 9 -5.12 -13.01 -6.88
C HIS A 9 -5.15 -12.03 -8.07
N GLU A 10 -6.24 -12.01 -8.86
CA GLU A 10 -6.47 -11.11 -10.00
C GLU A 10 -6.97 -9.70 -9.62
N LYS A 11 -7.34 -9.44 -8.36
CA LYS A 11 -8.05 -8.21 -7.98
C LYS A 11 -7.30 -6.92 -8.33
N PHE A 12 -5.97 -6.95 -8.35
CA PHE A 12 -5.19 -5.77 -8.74
C PHE A 12 -5.27 -5.49 -10.25
N ARG A 13 -5.44 -6.51 -11.10
CA ARG A 13 -5.73 -6.31 -12.53
C ARG A 13 -7.06 -5.57 -12.70
N ASP A 14 -8.06 -5.93 -11.92
CA ASP A 14 -9.37 -5.26 -11.96
C ASP A 14 -9.30 -3.82 -11.45
N ILE A 15 -8.52 -3.57 -10.38
CA ILE A 15 -8.24 -2.21 -9.90
C ILE A 15 -7.55 -1.37 -10.98
N ALA A 16 -6.45 -1.87 -11.57
CA ALA A 16 -5.72 -1.17 -12.62
C ALA A 16 -6.63 -0.83 -13.81
N ARG A 17 -7.43 -1.80 -14.29
CA ARG A 17 -8.41 -1.57 -15.36
C ARG A 17 -9.41 -0.48 -15.00
N ALA A 18 -9.97 -0.52 -13.78
CA ALA A 18 -10.93 0.46 -13.32
C ALA A 18 -10.32 1.86 -13.14
N MET A 19 -9.01 1.95 -12.90
CA MET A 19 -8.26 3.20 -12.84
C MET A 19 -7.82 3.72 -14.22
N GLY A 20 -8.16 3.02 -15.31
CA GLY A 20 -7.88 3.46 -16.69
C GLY A 20 -6.61 2.89 -17.30
N GLU A 21 -5.92 1.98 -16.61
CA GLU A 21 -4.74 1.29 -17.15
C GLU A 21 -5.16 0.23 -18.18
N LYS A 22 -4.36 0.07 -19.23
CA LYS A 22 -4.52 -1.02 -20.22
C LYS A 22 -3.83 -2.27 -19.68
N VAL A 23 -4.60 -3.30 -19.36
CA VAL A 23 -4.11 -4.48 -18.62
C VAL A 23 -4.31 -5.79 -19.35
N GLU A 24 -4.88 -5.75 -20.56
CA GLU A 24 -5.28 -6.93 -21.33
C GLU A 24 -4.07 -7.81 -21.70
N GLU A 25 -2.94 -7.18 -22.00
CA GLU A 25 -1.71 -7.87 -22.44
C GLU A 25 -0.66 -7.99 -21.33
N LEU A 26 -0.94 -7.46 -20.13
CA LEU A 26 -0.02 -7.51 -19.00
C LEU A 26 -0.05 -8.87 -18.31
N SER A 27 1.12 -9.35 -17.88
CA SER A 27 1.21 -10.40 -16.86
C SER A 27 0.53 -9.95 -15.56
N LEU A 28 0.20 -10.90 -14.68
CA LEU A 28 -0.43 -10.56 -13.40
C LEU A 28 0.49 -9.69 -12.51
N GLU A 29 1.80 -9.91 -12.58
CA GLU A 29 2.77 -9.09 -11.85
C GLU A 29 2.82 -7.65 -12.38
N GLU A 30 2.86 -7.48 -13.71
CA GLU A 30 2.80 -6.17 -14.34
C GLU A 30 1.49 -5.45 -14.03
N ALA A 31 0.36 -6.15 -14.07
CA ALA A 31 -0.94 -5.57 -13.72
C ALA A 31 -1.01 -5.14 -12.23
N ARG A 32 -0.36 -5.90 -11.32
CA ARG A 32 -0.23 -5.50 -9.92
C ARG A 32 0.59 -4.24 -9.75
N ASN A 33 1.70 -4.13 -10.47
CA ASN A 33 2.54 -2.94 -10.46
C ASN A 33 1.83 -1.73 -11.06
N ALA A 34 1.10 -1.91 -12.16
CA ALA A 34 0.27 -0.87 -12.78
C ALA A 34 -0.79 -0.33 -11.80
N ALA A 35 -1.50 -1.21 -11.07
CA ALA A 35 -2.49 -0.80 -10.07
C ALA A 35 -1.87 0.09 -8.97
N VAL A 36 -0.68 -0.28 -8.51
CA VAL A 36 0.05 0.49 -7.50
C VAL A 36 0.48 1.85 -8.06
N GLU A 37 1.04 1.88 -9.26
CA GLU A 37 1.53 3.12 -9.87
C GLU A 37 0.38 4.08 -10.23
N ALA A 38 -0.77 3.55 -10.65
CA ALA A 38 -1.97 4.34 -10.88
C ALA A 38 -2.41 5.10 -9.62
N VAL A 39 -2.33 4.47 -8.44
CA VAL A 39 -2.61 5.14 -7.14
C VAL A 39 -1.56 6.19 -6.81
N PHE A 40 -0.27 5.91 -7.02
CA PHE A 40 0.78 6.91 -6.82
C PHE A 40 0.64 8.10 -7.77
N THR A 41 0.25 7.87 -9.02
CA THR A 41 -0.04 8.92 -10.01
C THR A 41 -1.20 9.78 -9.55
N LEU A 42 -2.32 9.16 -9.16
CA LEU A 42 -3.47 9.88 -8.64
C LEU A 42 -3.11 10.76 -7.43
N ASN A 43 -2.35 10.22 -6.46
CA ASN A 43 -1.91 10.98 -5.29
C ASN A 43 -1.10 12.23 -5.68
N ARG A 44 -0.21 12.13 -6.68
CA ARG A 44 0.55 13.27 -7.20
C ARG A 44 -0.36 14.29 -7.88
N ASP A 45 -1.27 13.83 -8.73
CA ASP A 45 -2.16 14.69 -9.52
C ASP A 45 -3.08 15.53 -8.64
N VAL A 46 -3.52 14.99 -7.50
CA VAL A 46 -4.37 15.70 -6.54
C VAL A 46 -3.60 16.37 -5.39
N GLY A 47 -2.27 16.34 -5.41
CA GLY A 47 -1.41 17.07 -4.47
C GLY A 47 -1.33 16.47 -3.05
N ILE A 48 -1.48 15.15 -2.90
CA ILE A 48 -1.28 14.46 -1.62
C ILE A 48 0.23 14.32 -1.35
N PRO A 49 0.74 14.73 -0.16
CA PRO A 49 2.13 14.49 0.24
C PRO A 49 2.49 13.01 0.18
N LEU A 50 3.66 12.68 -0.36
CA LEU A 50 4.04 11.29 -0.65
C LEU A 50 4.70 10.57 0.53
N HIS A 51 5.09 11.31 1.57
CA HIS A 51 5.79 10.76 2.73
C HIS A 51 5.15 11.22 4.04
N LEU A 52 5.20 10.35 5.05
CA LEU A 52 4.66 10.65 6.37
C LEU A 52 5.43 11.78 7.08
N ARG A 53 6.74 11.93 6.82
CA ARG A 53 7.52 13.07 7.34
C ARG A 53 6.99 14.42 6.85
N ASP A 54 6.39 14.48 5.66
CA ASP A 54 5.88 15.71 5.06
C ASP A 54 4.60 16.20 5.77
N VAL A 55 3.97 15.33 6.59
CA VAL A 55 2.78 15.63 7.40
C VAL A 55 3.04 15.53 8.91
N GLY A 56 4.32 15.54 9.32
CA GLY A 56 4.72 15.68 10.72
C GLY A 56 4.83 14.38 11.51
N VAL A 57 4.81 13.21 10.86
CA VAL A 57 5.09 11.94 11.55
C VAL A 57 6.56 11.86 11.94
N ARG A 58 6.80 11.60 13.22
CA ARG A 58 8.15 11.45 13.77
C ARG A 58 8.62 10.01 13.65
N LYS A 59 9.87 9.84 13.24
CA LYS A 59 10.47 8.51 13.04
C LYS A 59 10.54 7.70 14.35
N GLU A 60 10.71 8.39 15.48
CA GLU A 60 10.78 7.75 16.80
C GLU A 60 9.45 7.16 17.26
N ASP A 61 8.32 7.62 16.71
CA ASP A 61 6.98 7.16 17.10
C ASP A 61 6.56 5.89 16.33
N ILE A 62 7.30 5.50 15.28
CA ILE A 62 6.99 4.35 14.42
C ILE A 62 6.78 3.04 15.20
N PRO A 63 7.63 2.66 16.19
CA PRO A 63 7.39 1.44 16.96
C PRO A 63 6.04 1.43 17.69
N ALA A 64 5.63 2.56 18.26
CA ALA A 64 4.35 2.68 18.96
C ALA A 64 3.17 2.67 17.98
N LEU A 65 3.30 3.35 16.84
CA LEU A 65 2.30 3.36 15.77
C LEU A 65 2.10 1.97 15.17
N ALA A 66 3.17 1.18 15.01
CA ALA A 66 3.09 -0.17 14.50
C ALA A 66 2.38 -1.12 15.46
N GLN A 67 2.62 -1.01 16.77
CA GLN A 67 1.88 -1.77 17.78
C GLN A 67 0.39 -1.41 17.75
N ALA A 68 0.06 -0.11 17.76
CA ALA A 68 -1.33 0.35 17.69
C ALA A 68 -2.05 -0.15 16.43
N ALA A 69 -1.36 -0.16 15.28
CA ALA A 69 -1.90 -0.70 14.04
C ALA A 69 -2.05 -2.23 14.08
N PHE A 70 -1.13 -2.96 14.71
CA PHE A 70 -1.24 -4.41 14.88
C PHE A 70 -2.47 -4.80 15.72
N ASP A 71 -2.76 -4.03 16.76
CA ASP A 71 -3.89 -4.26 17.66
C ASP A 71 -5.23 -3.72 17.11
N ASP A 72 -5.21 -2.97 16.00
CA ASP A 72 -6.43 -2.43 15.39
C ASP A 72 -7.31 -3.52 14.77
N VAL A 73 -8.62 -3.43 15.00
CA VAL A 73 -9.60 -4.43 14.55
C VAL A 73 -9.62 -4.62 13.03
N CYS A 74 -9.21 -3.61 12.26
CA CYS A 74 -9.19 -3.69 10.80
C CYS A 74 -8.04 -4.55 10.28
N THR A 75 -6.93 -4.67 11.03
CA THR A 75 -5.72 -5.39 10.60
C THR A 75 -6.00 -6.87 10.37
N GLY A 76 -6.89 -7.48 11.15
CA GLY A 76 -7.33 -8.86 10.95
C GLY A 76 -8.06 -9.13 9.62
N GLY A 77 -8.56 -8.08 8.95
CA GLY A 77 -9.17 -8.16 7.62
C GLY A 77 -8.18 -8.08 6.45
N ASN A 78 -6.89 -7.84 6.72
CA ASN A 78 -5.89 -7.69 5.66
C ASN A 78 -5.64 -9.05 4.95
N PRO A 79 -5.57 -9.11 3.61
CA PRO A 79 -5.43 -10.38 2.87
C PRO A 79 -4.09 -11.09 3.08
N ARG A 80 -3.10 -10.38 3.64
CA ARG A 80 -1.82 -10.93 4.08
C ARG A 80 -1.72 -10.74 5.59
N GLU A 81 -1.50 -11.80 6.35
CA GLU A 81 -1.23 -11.66 7.78
C GLU A 81 0.01 -10.77 7.98
N ALA A 82 -0.12 -9.74 8.82
CA ALA A 82 0.93 -8.75 9.04
C ALA A 82 1.52 -8.96 10.43
N SER A 83 2.83 -9.16 10.50
CA SER A 83 3.57 -9.09 11.77
C SER A 83 3.80 -7.63 12.18
N ILE A 84 4.06 -7.39 13.46
CA ILE A 84 4.50 -6.05 13.93
C ILE A 84 5.74 -5.58 13.14
N SER A 85 6.68 -6.47 12.84
CA SER A 85 7.87 -6.15 12.02
C SER A 85 7.52 -5.72 10.60
N ASP A 86 6.53 -6.37 9.97
CA ASP A 86 6.06 -5.95 8.64
C ASP A 86 5.47 -4.53 8.70
N ILE A 87 4.68 -4.23 9.74
CA ILE A 87 4.04 -2.92 9.90
C ILE A 87 5.08 -1.83 10.18
N ILE A 88 6.10 -2.12 10.99
CA ILE A 88 7.24 -1.21 11.23
C ILE A 88 7.94 -0.88 9.91
N GLU A 89 8.24 -1.90 9.09
CA GLU A 89 8.90 -1.69 7.79
C GLU A 89 8.01 -0.89 6.83
N LEU A 90 6.69 -1.11 6.85
CA LEU A 90 5.74 -0.33 6.06
C LEU A 90 5.72 1.14 6.47
N TYR A 91 5.75 1.43 7.77
CA TYR A 91 5.89 2.80 8.25
C TYR A 91 7.22 3.42 7.81
N TYR A 92 8.35 2.70 7.90
CA TYR A 92 9.63 3.22 7.43
C TYR A 92 9.67 3.43 5.91
N THR A 93 9.03 2.55 5.14
CA THR A 93 8.93 2.68 3.67
C THR A 93 8.11 3.92 3.28
N ALA A 94 7.08 4.26 4.06
CA ALA A 94 6.22 5.40 3.82
C ALA A 94 6.74 6.71 4.46
N TRP A 95 7.78 6.65 5.30
CA TRP A 95 8.26 7.78 6.10
C TRP A 95 9.04 8.82 5.32
#